data_AF-A0A9W8KCH8-F1
#
_entry.id   AF-A0A9W8KCH8-F1
#
_cell.length_a   1.000
_cell.length_b   1.000
_cell.length_c   1.000
_cell.angle_alpha   90.00
_cell.angle_beta   90.00
_cell.angle_gamma   90.00
#
_symmetry.space_group_name_H-M   'P 1'
#
loop_
_entity.id
_entity.type
_entity.pdbx_description
1 polymer ?
#
loop_
_entity_poly.entity_id
_entity_poly.type
_entity_poly.pdbx_seq_one_letter_code
_entity_poly.pdbx_strand_id
1 'polypeptide(L)'
;MDKLLLGIQPQTIELCVLDTLLSFSNIPFFFFYGNDGNDSSFMPSELLHDSFIVALLDFPILVGHLEIDGSGRARVVVDNNNLNIPEYRESQCDMHFRDLQALKFSWDVLPAGVAATGSVTTADTDGVIKLANIHVVRLQDSSGLVLFISTTHAIFDGIGYCKFVNRWAEIAKWM
;
A
#
# COMPACT_ATOMS: atom_id res chain seq x y z
N MET A 1 2.60 3.71 15.39
CA MET A 1 1.81 2.52 15.79
C MET A 1 0.78 2.86 16.87
N ASP A 2 1.18 3.48 17.99
CA ASP A 2 0.29 3.79 19.12
C ASP A 2 -0.96 4.62 18.73
N LYS A 3 -0.79 5.59 17.82
CA LYS A 3 -1.92 6.37 17.28
C LYS A 3 -2.96 5.49 16.57
N LEU A 4 -2.51 4.46 15.85
CA LEU A 4 -3.38 3.54 15.12
C LEU A 4 -4.16 2.65 16.09
N LEU A 5 -3.47 2.07 17.07
CA LEU A 5 -4.07 1.20 18.10
C LEU A 5 -5.15 1.92 18.92
N LEU A 6 -4.94 3.21 19.23
CA LEU A 6 -5.90 4.01 19.98
C LEU A 6 -7.06 4.52 19.12
N GLY A 7 -6.84 4.70 17.81
CA GLY A 7 -7.81 5.31 16.89
C GLY A 7 -8.73 4.31 16.19
N ILE A 8 -8.30 3.07 16.01
CA ILE A 8 -9.08 2.04 15.31
C ILE A 8 -10.10 1.39 16.24
N GLN A 9 -11.38 1.43 15.84
CA GLN A 9 -12.46 0.73 16.51
C GLN A 9 -12.66 -0.67 15.92
N PRO A 10 -12.89 -1.69 16.76
CA PRO A 10 -13.25 -3.02 16.28
C PRO A 10 -14.52 -2.99 15.45
N GLN A 11 -14.52 -3.69 14.32
CA GLN A 11 -15.68 -3.78 13.43
C GLN A 11 -15.57 -4.99 12.48
N THR A 12 -16.72 -5.42 11.98
CA THR A 12 -16.80 -6.42 10.92
C THR A 12 -17.45 -5.77 9.71
N ILE A 13 -16.78 -5.85 8.57
CA ILE A 13 -17.24 -5.29 7.30
C ILE A 13 -17.59 -6.46 6.39
N GLU A 14 -18.89 -6.68 6.20
CA GLU A 14 -19.39 -7.70 5.27
C GLU A 14 -19.07 -7.28 3.83
N LEU A 15 -18.46 -8.19 3.07
CA LEU A 15 -18.13 -7.95 1.68
C LEU A 15 -19.27 -8.45 0.78
N CYS A 16 -19.51 -7.74 -0.31
CA CYS A 16 -20.53 -8.17 -1.27
C CYS A 16 -20.01 -9.30 -2.17
N VAL A 17 -20.89 -9.88 -2.98
CA VAL A 17 -20.52 -10.99 -3.86
C VAL A 17 -19.42 -10.61 -4.86
N LEU A 18 -19.42 -9.36 -5.36
CA LEU A 18 -18.39 -8.89 -6.28
C LEU A 18 -17.02 -8.81 -5.60
N ASP A 19 -16.99 -8.36 -4.36
CA ASP A 19 -15.77 -8.26 -3.56
C ASP A 19 -15.17 -9.67 -3.33
N THR A 20 -16.00 -10.64 -2.96
CA THR A 20 -15.58 -12.05 -2.82
C THR A 20 -15.01 -12.59 -4.14
N LEU A 21 -15.66 -12.31 -5.27
CA LEU A 21 -15.20 -12.75 -6.58
C LEU A 21 -13.85 -12.14 -6.97
N LEU A 22 -13.45 -11.00 -6.41
CA LEU A 22 -12.19 -10.33 -6.74
C LEU A 22 -11.10 -10.59 -5.68
N SER A 23 -11.42 -11.31 -4.61
CA SER A 23 -10.54 -11.54 -3.47
C SER A 23 -9.25 -12.30 -3.76
N PHE A 24 -9.16 -13.00 -4.88
CA PHE A 24 -7.95 -13.72 -5.30
C PHE A 24 -6.96 -12.83 -6.06
N SER A 25 -7.27 -11.56 -6.27
CA SER A 25 -6.44 -10.63 -7.04
C SER A 25 -6.02 -9.40 -6.24
N ASN A 26 -4.84 -8.89 -6.54
CA ASN A 26 -4.38 -7.59 -6.04
C ASN A 26 -4.55 -6.51 -7.12
N ILE A 27 -4.62 -5.25 -6.68
CA ILE A 27 -4.57 -4.04 -7.50
C ILE A 27 -3.20 -3.38 -7.32
N PRO A 28 -2.18 -3.75 -8.11
CA PRO A 28 -0.87 -3.12 -8.06
C PRO A 28 -0.82 -1.85 -8.91
N PHE A 29 -0.31 -0.75 -8.35
CA PHE A 29 0.11 0.43 -9.12
C PHE A 29 1.52 0.87 -8.73
N PHE A 30 2.18 1.46 -9.72
CA PHE A 30 3.49 2.11 -9.59
C PHE A 30 3.32 3.59 -9.84
N PHE A 31 3.84 4.40 -8.91
CA PHE A 31 3.93 5.84 -9.06
C PHE A 31 5.40 6.24 -9.11
N PHE A 32 5.73 7.12 -10.05
CA PHE A 32 7.10 7.57 -10.29
C PHE A 32 7.17 9.06 -10.00
N TYR A 33 8.05 9.45 -9.07
CA TYR A 33 8.22 10.84 -8.67
C TYR A 33 9.69 11.25 -8.84
N GLY A 34 9.92 12.25 -9.68
CA GLY A 34 11.26 12.82 -9.90
C GLY A 34 11.54 13.98 -8.94
N ASN A 35 12.78 14.10 -8.51
CA ASN A 35 13.28 15.21 -7.71
C ASN A 35 14.08 16.20 -8.56
N ASP A 36 13.39 16.95 -9.42
CA ASP A 36 14.03 17.90 -10.33
C ASP A 36 14.73 19.07 -9.60
N GLY A 37 14.39 19.29 -8.32
CA GLY A 37 14.94 20.36 -7.49
C GLY A 37 16.23 20.01 -6.74
N ASN A 38 16.71 18.76 -6.84
CA ASN A 38 17.78 18.22 -6.00
C ASN A 38 17.54 18.48 -4.49
N ASP A 39 16.29 18.41 -4.06
CA ASP A 39 15.94 18.60 -2.65
C ASP A 39 16.39 17.37 -1.86
N SER A 40 17.34 17.55 -0.93
CA SER A 40 17.81 16.48 -0.06
C SER A 40 16.73 15.92 0.87
N SER A 41 15.62 16.66 1.03
CA SER A 41 14.44 16.31 1.81
C SER A 41 13.23 15.90 0.95
N PHE A 42 13.46 15.51 -0.30
CA PHE A 42 12.39 15.07 -1.19
C PHE A 42 11.62 13.85 -0.65
N MET A 43 10.35 14.08 -0.26
CA MET A 43 9.42 13.09 0.30
C MET A 43 10.04 12.27 1.45
N PRO A 44 10.31 12.86 2.62
CA PRO A 44 11.05 12.21 3.71
C PRO A 44 10.41 10.91 4.17
N SER A 45 11.22 9.89 4.51
CA SER A 45 10.74 8.56 4.93
C SER A 45 9.78 8.61 6.12
N GLU A 46 10.15 9.35 7.16
CA GLU A 46 9.31 9.50 8.36
C GLU A 46 7.97 10.14 8.02
N LEU A 47 7.95 11.17 7.16
CA LEU A 47 6.72 11.82 6.73
C LEU A 47 5.81 10.86 5.95
N LEU A 48 6.37 10.12 4.99
CA LEU A 48 5.60 9.14 4.21
C LEU A 48 5.01 8.04 5.09
N HIS A 49 5.82 7.46 5.96
CA HIS A 49 5.38 6.41 6.87
C HIS A 49 4.34 6.92 7.88
N ASP A 50 4.59 8.05 8.55
CA ASP A 50 3.69 8.53 9.60
C ASP A 50 2.36 9.02 9.02
N SER A 51 2.38 9.69 7.87
CA SER A 51 1.16 10.06 7.15
C SER A 51 0.38 8.83 6.66
N PHE A 52 1.07 7.75 6.27
CA PHE A 52 0.44 6.48 5.92
C PHE A 52 -0.29 5.89 7.12
N ILE A 53 0.37 5.82 8.29
CA ILE A 53 -0.24 5.34 9.53
C ILE A 53 -1.46 6.18 9.92
N VAL A 54 -1.42 7.50 9.73
CA VAL A 54 -2.58 8.39 9.97
C VAL A 54 -3.68 8.12 8.94
N ALA A 55 -3.35 7.90 7.67
CA ALA A 55 -4.33 7.59 6.63
C ALA A 55 -5.09 6.28 6.93
N LEU A 56 -4.45 5.27 7.52
CA LEU A 56 -5.11 4.03 7.92
C LEU A 56 -6.25 4.24 8.93
N LEU A 57 -6.26 5.33 9.70
CA LEU A 57 -7.37 5.68 10.58
C LEU A 57 -8.66 5.96 9.81
N ASP A 58 -8.55 6.55 8.62
CA ASP A 58 -9.69 6.84 7.75
C ASP A 58 -10.12 5.61 6.92
N PHE A 59 -9.28 4.56 6.87
CA PHE A 59 -9.54 3.32 6.15
C PHE A 59 -9.27 2.06 7.01
N PRO A 60 -10.05 1.83 8.10
CA PRO A 60 -9.84 0.70 8.98
C PRO A 60 -9.89 -0.67 8.29
N ILE A 61 -10.56 -0.77 7.14
CA ILE A 61 -10.62 -2.01 6.36
C ILE A 61 -9.22 -2.53 5.95
N LEU A 62 -8.23 -1.64 5.79
CA LEU A 62 -6.88 -2.01 5.39
C LEU A 62 -6.08 -2.71 6.51
N VAL A 63 -6.52 -2.59 7.76
CA VAL A 63 -5.86 -3.19 8.94
C VAL A 63 -6.61 -4.42 9.48
N GLY A 64 -7.59 -4.91 8.74
CA GLY A 64 -8.38 -6.09 9.10
C GLY A 64 -7.89 -7.40 8.49
N HIS A 65 -8.45 -8.50 8.96
CA HIS A 65 -8.24 -9.84 8.41
C HIS A 65 -9.37 -10.18 7.44
N LEU A 66 -9.02 -10.57 6.22
CA LEU A 66 -9.98 -11.13 5.27
C LEU A 66 -10.32 -12.56 5.71
N GLU A 67 -11.58 -12.79 6.01
CA GLU A 67 -12.12 -14.10 6.36
C GLU A 67 -13.13 -14.53 5.31
N ILE A 68 -13.12 -15.81 4.94
CA ILE A 68 -14.14 -16.44 4.10
C ILE A 68 -14.74 -17.59 4.90
N ASP A 69 -16.05 -17.54 5.11
CA ASP A 69 -16.73 -18.59 5.87
C ASP A 69 -17.00 -19.86 5.03
N GLY A 70 -17.49 -20.91 5.68
CA GLY A 70 -17.82 -22.19 5.01
C GLY A 70 -18.95 -22.10 3.96
N SER A 71 -19.64 -20.95 3.86
CA SER A 71 -20.64 -20.66 2.83
C SER A 71 -20.09 -19.82 1.68
N GLY A 72 -18.81 -19.45 1.72
CA GLY A 72 -18.16 -18.60 0.73
C GLY A 72 -18.44 -17.11 0.90
N ARG A 73 -19.02 -16.67 2.02
CA ARG A 73 -19.18 -15.25 2.32
C ARG A 73 -17.88 -14.70 2.84
N ALA A 74 -17.45 -13.58 2.27
CA ALA A 74 -16.23 -12.90 2.68
C ALA A 74 -16.58 -11.72 3.59
N ARG A 75 -15.71 -11.46 4.57
CA ARG A 75 -15.79 -10.31 5.47
C ARG A 75 -14.39 -9.87 5.86
N VAL A 76 -14.26 -8.60 6.23
CA VAL A 76 -13.05 -8.08 6.86
C VAL A 76 -13.32 -7.87 8.34
N VAL A 77 -12.53 -8.51 9.19
CA VAL A 77 -12.61 -8.38 10.65
C VAL A 77 -11.47 -7.48 11.13
N VAL A 78 -11.83 -6.32 11.68
CA VAL A 78 -10.91 -5.39 12.32
C VAL A 78 -10.98 -5.64 13.83
N ASP A 79 -9.91 -6.17 14.41
CA ASP A 79 -9.75 -6.39 15.85
C ASP A 79 -8.58 -5.53 16.35
N ASN A 80 -8.84 -4.60 17.27
CA ASN A 80 -7.80 -3.70 17.78
C ASN A 80 -6.73 -4.42 18.61
N ASN A 81 -6.97 -5.65 19.07
CA ASN A 81 -5.99 -6.47 19.76
C ASN A 81 -5.19 -7.36 18.78
N ASN A 82 -5.61 -7.43 17.52
CA ASN A 82 -5.02 -8.30 16.50
C ASN A 82 -5.13 -7.67 15.11
N LEU A 83 -4.57 -6.47 14.94
CA LEU A 83 -4.60 -5.78 13.65
C LEU A 83 -3.69 -6.47 12.64
N ASN A 84 -4.18 -6.64 11.41
CA ASN A 84 -3.40 -7.06 10.26
C ASN A 84 -2.72 -5.84 9.64
N ILE A 85 -1.63 -5.37 10.27
CA ILE A 85 -0.94 -4.17 9.81
C ILE A 85 -0.40 -4.39 8.38
N PRO A 86 -0.69 -3.48 7.42
CA PRO A 86 -0.11 -3.52 6.09
C PRO A 86 1.42 -3.62 6.09
N GLU A 87 1.99 -4.29 5.11
CA GLU A 87 3.44 -4.24 4.90
C GLU A 87 3.80 -2.84 4.38
N TYR A 88 4.72 -2.16 5.07
CA TYR A 88 5.37 -0.94 4.60
C TYR A 88 6.87 -1.16 4.64
N ARG A 89 7.53 -1.02 3.49
CA ARG A 89 8.98 -1.14 3.41
C ARG A 89 9.57 -0.02 2.57
N GLU A 90 10.78 0.39 2.93
CA GLU A 90 11.60 1.26 2.10
C GLU A 90 12.88 0.54 1.70
N SER A 91 13.31 0.74 0.47
CA SER A 91 14.60 0.27 -0.04
C SER A 91 15.25 1.35 -0.89
N GLN A 92 16.51 1.13 -1.26
CA GLN A 92 17.26 1.99 -2.16
C GLN A 92 17.77 1.17 -3.35
N CYS A 93 17.88 1.79 -4.51
CA CYS A 93 18.53 1.20 -5.67
C CYS A 93 19.48 2.19 -6.35
N ASP A 94 20.38 1.64 -7.17
CA ASP A 94 21.42 2.40 -7.88
C ASP A 94 20.92 3.01 -9.20
N MET A 95 19.62 3.00 -9.45
CA MET A 95 19.02 3.57 -10.67
C MET A 95 18.69 5.05 -10.45
N HIS A 96 19.05 5.91 -11.39
CA HIS A 96 18.69 7.33 -11.36
C HIS A 96 17.34 7.58 -12.05
N PHE A 97 16.55 8.57 -11.61
CA PHE A 97 15.21 8.84 -12.17
C PHE A 97 15.20 9.10 -13.69
N ARG A 98 16.18 9.86 -14.19
CA ARG A 98 16.38 10.08 -15.64
C ARG A 98 16.50 8.79 -16.46
N ASP A 99 17.02 7.72 -15.88
CA ASP A 99 17.18 6.44 -16.57
C ASP A 99 15.80 5.76 -16.71
N LEU A 100 14.95 5.83 -15.67
CA LEU A 100 13.55 5.41 -15.76
C LEU A 100 12.79 6.20 -16.85
N GLN A 101 13.01 7.52 -16.94
CA GLN A 101 12.43 8.35 -17.98
C GLN A 101 12.90 7.95 -19.39
N ALA A 102 14.21 7.74 -19.56
CA ALA A 102 14.79 7.30 -20.83
C ALA A 102 14.24 5.94 -21.28
N LEU A 103 13.95 5.06 -20.32
CA LEU A 103 13.35 3.75 -20.52
C LEU A 103 11.81 3.77 -20.53
N LYS A 104 11.21 4.97 -20.54
CA LYS A 104 9.75 5.21 -20.62
C LYS A 104 8.96 4.47 -19.54
N PHE A 105 9.55 4.33 -18.35
CA PHE A 105 8.94 3.65 -17.21
C PHE A 105 8.50 2.21 -17.52
N SER A 106 9.26 1.49 -18.36
CA SER A 106 8.96 0.10 -18.69
C SER A 106 9.00 -0.79 -17.45
N TRP A 107 8.08 -1.75 -17.38
CA TRP A 107 8.04 -2.76 -16.32
C TRP A 107 9.30 -3.60 -16.25
N ASP A 108 9.89 -3.92 -17.41
CA ASP A 108 11.07 -4.78 -17.52
C ASP A 108 12.33 -4.15 -16.93
N VAL A 109 12.31 -2.85 -16.66
CA VAL A 109 13.47 -2.09 -16.17
C VAL A 109 13.31 -1.62 -14.74
N LEU A 110 12.21 -2.00 -14.08
CA LEU A 110 12.00 -1.60 -12.70
C LEU A 110 13.06 -2.25 -11.79
N PRO A 111 13.46 -1.57 -10.70
CA PRO A 111 14.37 -2.16 -9.72
C PRO A 111 13.88 -3.53 -9.26
N ALA A 112 14.80 -4.50 -9.17
CA ALA A 112 14.46 -5.85 -8.75
C ALA A 112 13.76 -5.83 -7.38
N GLY A 113 12.62 -6.53 -7.28
CA GLY A 113 11.84 -6.56 -6.05
C GLY A 113 11.01 -5.31 -5.77
N VAL A 114 10.87 -4.37 -6.72
CA VAL A 114 9.95 -3.23 -6.55
C VAL A 114 8.52 -3.69 -6.29
N ALA A 115 8.06 -4.72 -6.99
CA ALA A 115 6.78 -5.37 -6.78
C ALA A 115 6.87 -6.24 -5.52
N ALA A 116 6.30 -5.76 -4.41
CA ALA A 116 6.27 -6.52 -3.16
C ALA A 116 5.31 -7.71 -3.23
N THR A 117 4.30 -7.63 -4.08
CA THR A 117 3.30 -8.67 -4.26
C THR A 117 3.02 -8.92 -5.75
N GLY A 118 2.57 -10.14 -6.06
CA GLY A 118 2.09 -10.50 -7.39
C GLY A 118 0.66 -10.06 -7.64
N SER A 119 0.14 -10.37 -8.84
CA SER A 119 -1.25 -10.10 -9.22
C SER A 119 -2.27 -10.98 -8.48
N VAL A 120 -1.82 -12.13 -7.97
CA VAL A 120 -2.64 -13.06 -7.20
C VAL A 120 -2.45 -12.78 -5.71
N THR A 121 -3.56 -12.69 -4.99
CA THR A 121 -3.56 -12.54 -3.53
C THR A 121 -3.13 -13.86 -2.89
N THR A 122 -2.08 -13.80 -2.09
CA THR A 122 -1.54 -14.95 -1.36
C THR A 122 -1.31 -14.57 0.09
N ALA A 123 -1.39 -15.56 0.97
CA ALA A 123 -0.91 -15.41 2.33
C ALA A 123 0.61 -15.16 2.34
N ASP A 124 1.05 -14.33 3.28
CA ASP A 124 2.47 -14.12 3.57
C ASP A 124 3.02 -15.30 4.41
N THR A 125 4.30 -15.25 4.77
CA THR A 125 5.02 -16.25 5.56
C THR A 125 4.41 -16.50 6.94
N ASP A 126 3.66 -15.54 7.48
CA ASP A 126 2.89 -15.66 8.73
C ASP A 126 1.52 -16.36 8.53
N GLY A 127 1.18 -16.72 7.29
CA GLY A 127 -0.10 -17.33 6.93
C GLY A 127 -1.24 -16.31 6.77
N VAL A 128 -0.97 -15.01 6.87
CA VAL A 128 -1.96 -13.94 6.79
C VAL A 128 -1.93 -13.25 5.44
N ILE A 129 -3.10 -12.95 4.87
CA ILE A 129 -3.20 -12.12 3.66
C ILE A 129 -3.10 -10.65 4.07
N LYS A 130 -2.03 -9.95 3.68
CA LYS A 130 -1.92 -8.49 3.85
C LYS A 130 -2.83 -7.78 2.86
N LEU A 131 -3.76 -6.97 3.38
CA LEU A 131 -4.74 -6.26 2.55
C LEU A 131 -4.16 -5.05 1.82
N ALA A 132 -3.01 -4.56 2.28
CA ALA A 132 -2.21 -3.56 1.60
C ALA A 132 -0.71 -3.83 1.77
N ASN A 133 0.05 -3.54 0.72
CA ASN A 133 1.50 -3.67 0.66
C ASN A 133 2.06 -2.41 -0.01
N ILE A 134 2.93 -1.70 0.70
CA ILE A 134 3.54 -0.44 0.29
C ILE A 134 5.04 -0.66 0.20
N HIS A 135 5.63 -0.28 -0.93
CA HIS A 135 7.08 -0.31 -1.11
C HIS A 135 7.55 1.01 -1.71
N VAL A 136 8.35 1.74 -0.94
CA VAL A 136 9.03 2.96 -1.38
C VAL A 136 10.45 2.59 -1.81
N VAL A 137 10.79 2.77 -3.08
CA VAL A 137 12.15 2.57 -3.59
C VAL A 137 12.78 3.94 -3.85
N ARG A 138 13.78 4.27 -3.04
CA ARG A 138 14.60 5.47 -3.20
C ARG A 138 15.57 5.28 -4.37
N LEU A 139 15.59 6.25 -5.27
CA LEU A 139 16.48 6.24 -6.43
C LEU A 139 17.82 6.87 -6.08
N GLN A 140 18.83 6.57 -6.91
CA GLN A 140 20.20 7.05 -6.74
C GLN A 140 20.26 8.56 -6.57
N ASP A 141 21.15 9.03 -5.70
CA ASP A 141 21.45 10.45 -5.45
C ASP A 141 20.23 11.31 -5.10
N SER A 142 19.23 10.70 -4.44
CA SER A 142 17.94 11.35 -4.15
C SER A 142 17.24 11.90 -5.40
N SER A 143 17.51 11.33 -6.58
CA SER A 143 16.96 11.77 -7.86
C SER A 143 15.45 11.57 -8.01
N GLY A 144 14.85 10.77 -7.12
CA GLY A 144 13.42 10.51 -7.10
C GLY A 144 13.07 9.28 -6.26
N LEU A 145 11.83 8.81 -6.42
CA LEU A 145 11.38 7.55 -5.85
C LEU A 145 10.36 6.84 -6.75
N VAL A 146 10.29 5.51 -6.58
CA VAL A 146 9.20 4.67 -7.09
C VAL A 146 8.36 4.21 -5.91
N LEU A 147 7.07 4.50 -5.94
CA LEU A 147 6.12 4.06 -4.93
C LEU A 147 5.25 2.96 -5.51
N PHE A 148 5.40 1.75 -5.00
CA PHE A 148 4.52 0.63 -5.28
C PHE A 148 3.46 0.53 -4.18
N ILE A 149 2.21 0.45 -4.60
CA ILE A 149 1.07 0.24 -3.70
C ILE A 149 0.27 -0.90 -4.30
N SER A 150 0.00 -1.91 -3.49
CA SER A 150 -0.83 -3.05 -3.87
C SER A 150 -1.82 -3.35 -2.77
N THR A 151 -3.11 -3.33 -3.11
CA THR A 151 -4.19 -3.69 -2.20
C THR A 151 -4.93 -4.92 -2.72
N THR A 152 -5.45 -5.76 -1.83
CA THR A 152 -6.34 -6.84 -2.26
C THR A 152 -7.59 -6.25 -2.91
N HIS A 153 -8.00 -6.77 -4.06
CA HIS A 153 -9.16 -6.27 -4.80
C HIS A 153 -10.50 -6.57 -4.09
N ALA A 154 -10.47 -7.42 -3.05
CA ALA A 154 -11.60 -7.65 -2.14
C ALA A 154 -12.09 -6.38 -1.42
N ILE A 155 -11.21 -5.40 -1.18
CA ILE A 155 -11.54 -4.27 -0.30
C ILE A 155 -11.73 -2.96 -1.05
N PHE A 156 -11.18 -2.84 -2.26
CA PHE A 156 -11.29 -1.65 -3.09
C PHE A 156 -11.51 -2.04 -4.54
N ASP A 157 -12.32 -1.23 -5.23
CA ASP A 157 -12.22 -1.05 -6.66
C ASP A 157 -11.20 0.07 -6.99
N GLY A 158 -11.05 0.42 -8.26
CA GLY A 158 -10.17 1.52 -8.66
C GLY A 158 -10.52 2.87 -8.01
N ILE A 159 -11.78 3.11 -7.66
CA ILE A 159 -12.23 4.36 -7.03
C ILE A 159 -11.83 4.38 -5.56
N GLY A 160 -12.10 3.29 -4.83
CA GLY A 160 -11.70 3.12 -3.42
C GLY A 160 -10.18 3.21 -3.26
N TYR A 161 -9.45 2.56 -4.16
CA TYR A 161 -8.00 2.64 -4.23
C TYR A 161 -7.51 4.08 -4.39
N CYS A 162 -8.04 4.82 -5.38
CA CYS A 162 -7.66 6.22 -5.60
C CYS A 162 -8.03 7.12 -4.41
N LYS A 163 -9.17 6.87 -3.75
CA LYS A 163 -9.55 7.61 -2.53
C LYS A 163 -8.53 7.42 -1.41
N PHE A 164 -8.07 6.18 -1.20
CA PHE A 164 -7.04 5.88 -0.21
C PHE A 164 -5.73 6.60 -0.53
N VAL A 165 -5.21 6.46 -1.75
CA VAL A 165 -3.94 7.09 -2.16
C VAL A 165 -4.01 8.61 -2.09
N ASN A 166 -5.10 9.22 -2.57
CA ASN A 166 -5.29 10.67 -2.51
C ASN A 166 -5.37 11.15 -1.07
N ARG A 167 -6.08 10.42 -0.20
CA ARG A 167 -6.20 10.80 1.20
C ARG A 167 -4.86 10.72 1.93
N TRP A 168 -4.06 9.69 1.67
CA TRP A 168 -2.69 9.62 2.19
C TRP A 168 -1.85 10.81 1.72
N ALA A 169 -1.88 11.14 0.43
CA ALA A 169 -1.15 12.29 -0.11
C ALA A 169 -1.61 13.63 0.50
N GLU A 170 -2.91 13.81 0.74
CA GLU A 170 -3.45 14.98 1.43
C GLU A 170 -2.88 15.08 2.85
N ILE A 171 -2.92 14.00 3.63
CA ILE A 171 -2.39 13.99 5.01
C ILE A 171 -0.90 14.31 5.01
N ALA A 172 -0.12 13.70 4.12
CA ALA A 172 1.32 13.93 3.99
C ALA A 172 1.66 15.39 3.66
N LYS A 173 0.77 16.11 2.98
CA LYS A 173 0.96 17.53 2.64
C LYS A 173 0.75 18.46 3.83
N TRP A 174 -0.03 18.06 4.82
CA TRP A 174 -0.40 18.90 5.98
C TRP A 174 0.39 18.58 7.25
N MET A 175 1.14 17.48 7.26
CA MET A 175 2.07 17.10 8.33
C MET A 175 3.45 17.72 8.09
#